data_AF-A0ABC8QVE5-F1
#
_entry.id   AF-A0ABC8QVE5-F1
#
_cell.length_a   1.000
_cell.length_b   1.000
_cell.length_c   1.000
_cell.angle_alpha   90.00
_cell.angle_beta   90.00
_cell.angle_gamma   90.00
#
_symmetry.space_group_name_H-M   'P 1'
#
loop_
_entity.id
_entity.type
_entity.pdbx_description
1 polymer ?
#
loop_
_entity_poly.entity_id
_entity_poly.type
_entity_poly.pdbx_seq_one_letter_code
_entity_poly.pdbx_strand_id
1 'polypeptide(L)'
;TMVRSKLKGMERGKKVLPKEKKCVLKGCIKDSKGPWLVHRTSKNGGVVSKLRYPSDRERQKNKQRERNRRAVAQKIFAGLRAHGNYQLPKHSDTNDLLKALCDEAGWHVGEDGTVSRKVKNNS
;
A
#
# COMPACT_ATOMS: atom_id res chain seq x y z
N THR A 1 -32.33 28.86 -61.61
CA THR A 1 -32.71 28.93 -60.18
C THR A 1 -33.72 27.84 -59.90
N MET A 2 -33.34 26.76 -59.20
CA MET A 2 -34.24 25.95 -58.38
C MET A 2 -33.40 25.02 -57.51
N VAL A 3 -33.71 25.03 -56.22
CA VAL A 3 -32.98 24.46 -55.10
C VAL A 3 -33.37 22.99 -54.95
N ARG A 4 -32.41 22.08 -54.70
CA ARG A 4 -32.72 20.71 -54.27
C ARG A 4 -31.80 20.29 -53.13
N SER A 5 -32.41 20.24 -51.96
CA SER A 5 -31.88 19.79 -50.68
C SER A 5 -31.64 18.27 -50.65
N LYS A 6 -30.57 17.80 -50.01
CA LYS A 6 -30.61 16.59 -49.17
C LYS A 6 -29.41 16.50 -48.23
N LEU A 7 -29.71 16.42 -46.94
CA LEU A 7 -28.82 16.03 -45.84
C LEU A 7 -28.27 14.59 -46.03
N LYS A 8 -27.02 14.37 -45.58
CA LYS A 8 -26.45 13.17 -44.89
C LYS A 8 -24.93 13.13 -45.16
N GLY A 9 -24.04 12.85 -44.23
CA GLY A 9 -24.19 12.37 -42.86
C GLY A 9 -22.88 12.58 -42.10
N MET A 10 -23.04 12.87 -40.81
CA MET A 10 -21.97 13.00 -39.83
C MET A 10 -21.23 11.66 -39.71
N GLU A 11 -19.97 11.60 -40.11
CA GLU A 11 -19.14 10.42 -39.85
C GLU A 11 -19.01 10.24 -38.33
N ARG A 12 -19.63 9.17 -37.84
CA ARG A 12 -19.64 8.81 -36.42
C ARG A 12 -18.22 8.42 -36.01
N GLY A 13 -17.57 9.32 -35.28
CA GLY A 13 -16.34 9.03 -34.57
C GLY A 13 -16.47 7.72 -33.79
N LYS A 14 -15.59 6.76 -34.08
CA LYS A 14 -15.47 5.53 -33.30
C LYS A 14 -15.09 5.93 -31.86
N LYS A 15 -16.08 5.94 -30.96
CA LYS A 15 -15.81 6.00 -29.52
C LYS A 15 -15.02 4.75 -29.15
N VAL A 16 -13.70 4.89 -29.05
CA VAL A 16 -12.86 3.91 -28.37
C VAL A 16 -13.27 3.99 -26.91
N LEU A 17 -14.14 3.07 -26.47
CA LEU A 17 -14.50 2.93 -25.06
C LEU A 17 -13.19 2.79 -24.26
N PRO A 18 -12.98 3.59 -23.20
CA PRO A 18 -11.80 3.45 -22.37
C PRO A 18 -11.80 2.03 -21.83
N LYS A 19 -10.75 1.26 -22.16
CA LYS A 19 -10.51 -0.06 -21.56
C LYS A 19 -10.62 0.12 -20.05
N GLU A 20 -11.64 -0.47 -19.43
CA GLU A 20 -11.83 -0.43 -17.99
C GLU A 20 -10.49 -0.74 -17.33
N LYS A 21 -9.91 0.27 -16.67
CA LYS A 21 -8.68 0.09 -15.91
C LYS A 21 -9.06 -0.78 -14.73
N LYS A 22 -9.00 -2.11 -14.90
CA LYS A 22 -9.11 -3.05 -13.78
C LYS A 22 -8.08 -2.60 -12.76
N CYS A 23 -8.56 -2.08 -11.63
CA CYS A 23 -7.75 -1.68 -10.50
C CYS A 23 -7.06 -2.94 -9.98
N VAL A 24 -5.84 -3.20 -10.45
CA VAL A 24 -5.03 -4.25 -9.87
C VAL A 24 -4.59 -3.76 -8.51
N LEU A 25 -5.38 -4.11 -7.50
CA LEU A 25 -5.14 -3.73 -6.12
C LEU A 25 -3.69 -4.08 -5.75
N LYS A 26 -2.92 -3.05 -5.37
CA LYS A 26 -1.58 -3.19 -4.82
C LYS A 26 -1.72 -3.56 -3.34
N GLY A 27 -1.11 -4.66 -2.94
CA GLY A 27 -1.22 -5.18 -1.57
C GLY A 27 -0.92 -6.67 -1.52
N CYS A 28 -0.41 -7.14 -0.38
CA CYS A 28 -0.14 -8.56 -0.15
C CYS A 28 -1.45 -9.35 -0.05
N ILE A 29 -2.47 -8.83 0.63
CA ILE A 29 -3.80 -9.45 0.69
C ILE A 29 -4.68 -8.87 -0.41
N LYS A 30 -5.33 -9.74 -1.18
CA LYS A 30 -6.32 -9.34 -2.18
C LYS A 30 -7.62 -10.05 -1.87
N ASP A 31 -8.67 -9.26 -1.72
CA ASP A 31 -10.01 -9.73 -1.35
C ASP A 31 -10.70 -10.35 -2.58
N SER A 32 -10.31 -9.89 -3.77
CA SER A 32 -10.77 -10.41 -5.04
C SER A 32 -9.96 -11.62 -5.51
N LYS A 33 -10.64 -12.57 -6.15
CA LYS A 33 -10.04 -13.68 -6.91
C LYS A 33 -9.37 -13.22 -8.23
N GLY A 34 -9.11 -11.92 -8.37
CA GLY A 34 -8.51 -11.34 -9.56
C GLY A 34 -7.04 -11.75 -9.76
N PRO A 35 -6.51 -11.50 -10.96
CA PRO A 35 -5.12 -11.77 -11.28
C PRO A 35 -4.17 -10.88 -10.47
N TRP A 36 -3.01 -11.41 -10.13
CA TRP A 36 -1.91 -10.67 -9.53
C TRP A 36 -1.00 -10.10 -10.63
N LEU A 37 -0.76 -8.79 -10.58
CA LEU A 37 0.32 -8.17 -11.34
C LEU A 37 1.65 -8.54 -10.67
N VAL A 38 2.51 -9.22 -11.43
CA VAL A 38 3.84 -9.63 -10.99
C VAL A 38 4.86 -8.94 -11.88
N HIS A 39 5.84 -8.27 -11.27
CA HIS A 39 6.97 -7.70 -11.97
C HIS A 39 8.14 -8.70 -11.90
N ARG A 40 8.80 -8.95 -13.03
CA ARG A 40 10.01 -9.78 -13.10
C ARG A 40 11.10 -9.00 -13.81
N THR A 41 12.31 -9.04 -13.27
CA THR A 41 13.50 -8.51 -13.94
C THR A 41 13.91 -9.46 -15.06
N SER A 42 14.01 -8.93 -16.28
CA SER A 42 14.56 -9.62 -17.44
C SER A 42 16.08 -9.71 -17.32
N LYS A 43 16.69 -10.66 -18.05
CA LYS A 43 18.15 -10.84 -18.10
C LYS A 43 18.90 -9.59 -18.57
N ASN A 44 18.23 -8.71 -19.33
CA ASN A 44 18.80 -7.47 -19.86
C ASN A 44 18.45 -6.24 -18.99
N GLY A 45 18.04 -6.43 -17.73
CA GLY A 45 17.73 -5.33 -16.79
C GLY A 45 16.35 -4.67 -16.96
N GLY A 46 15.60 -4.97 -18.03
CA GLY A 46 14.23 -4.48 -18.21
C GLY A 46 13.22 -5.14 -17.24
N VAL A 47 12.25 -4.37 -16.73
CA VAL A 47 11.17 -4.91 -15.87
C VAL A 47 9.97 -5.31 -16.73
N VAL A 48 9.57 -6.58 -16.67
CA VAL A 48 8.40 -7.11 -17.38
C VAL A 48 7.27 -7.36 -16.39
N SER A 49 6.10 -6.80 -16.67
CA SER A 49 4.89 -6.96 -15.85
C SER A 49 3.95 -7.99 -16.48
N LYS A 50 3.59 -9.04 -15.73
CA LYS A 50 2.67 -10.10 -16.18
C LYS A 50 1.54 -10.32 -15.18
N LEU A 51 0.33 -10.49 -15.69
CA LEU A 51 -0.82 -10.94 -14.91
C LEU A 51 -0.77 -12.45 -14.70
N ARG A 52 -0.89 -12.89 -13.44
CA ARG A 52 -0.91 -14.29 -13.02
C ARG A 52 -2.19 -14.58 -12.25
N TYR A 53 -2.73 -15.79 -12.36
CA TYR A 53 -3.87 -16.24 -11.57
C TYR A 53 -3.37 -17.21 -10.49
N PRO A 54 -3.26 -16.78 -9.23
CA PRO A 54 -2.81 -17.63 -8.13
C PRO A 54 -3.88 -18.64 -7.73
N SER A 55 -3.42 -19.83 -7.37
CA SER A 55 -4.26 -20.89 -6.80
C SER A 55 -4.79 -20.53 -5.41
N ASP A 56 -5.84 -21.22 -4.97
CA ASP A 56 -6.40 -21.04 -3.63
C ASP A 56 -5.38 -21.39 -2.53
N ARG A 57 -4.55 -22.42 -2.75
CA ARG A 57 -3.46 -22.79 -1.82
C ARG A 57 -2.44 -21.66 -1.66
N GLU A 58 -2.02 -21.01 -2.75
CA GLU A 58 -1.12 -19.87 -2.71
C GLU A 58 -1.72 -18.69 -1.95
N ARG A 59 -3.02 -18.41 -2.18
CA ARG A 59 -3.75 -17.35 -1.47
C ARG A 59 -3.82 -17.61 0.04
N GLN A 60 -4.16 -18.84 0.44
CA GLN A 60 -4.20 -19.20 1.86
C GLN A 60 -2.82 -19.11 2.52
N LYS A 61 -1.76 -19.57 1.84
CA LYS A 61 -0.38 -19.43 2.33
C LYS A 61 0.00 -17.97 2.55
N ASN A 62 -0.37 -17.08 1.62
CA ASN A 62 -0.10 -15.66 1.75
C ASN A 62 -0.93 -15.00 2.87
N LYS A 63 -2.20 -15.40 3.05
CA LYS A 63 -3.04 -14.98 4.19
C LYS A 63 -2.44 -15.41 5.52
N GLN A 64 -1.94 -16.64 5.61
CA GLN A 64 -1.28 -17.15 6.81
C GLN A 64 0.03 -16.41 7.08
N ARG A 65 0.85 -16.16 6.05
CA ARG A 65 2.08 -15.37 6.18
C ARG A 65 1.78 -13.98 6.76
N GLU A 66 0.78 -13.30 6.22
CA GLU A 66 0.42 -11.96 6.67
C GLU A 66 -0.16 -11.95 8.09
N ARG A 67 -0.97 -12.96 8.46
CA ARG A 67 -1.41 -13.17 9.85
C ARG A 67 -0.23 -13.38 10.79
N ASN A 68 0.73 -14.23 10.42
CA ASN A 68 1.93 -14.47 11.22
C ASN A 68 2.77 -13.20 11.36
N ARG A 69 2.98 -12.45 10.27
CA ARG A 69 3.70 -11.17 10.29
C ARG A 69 3.06 -10.18 11.27
N ARG A 70 1.73 -10.06 11.24
CA ARG A 70 0.97 -9.20 12.16
C ARG A 70 1.04 -9.70 13.60
N ALA A 71 0.94 -11.01 13.83
CA ALA A 71 1.05 -11.58 15.16
C ALA A 71 2.42 -11.33 15.79
N VAL A 72 3.51 -11.41 15.01
CA VAL A 72 4.86 -11.06 15.48
C VAL A 72 4.93 -9.59 15.88
N ALA A 73 4.45 -8.68 15.04
CA ALA A 73 4.42 -7.24 15.39
C ALA A 73 3.63 -6.97 16.67
N GLN A 74 2.46 -7.61 16.84
CA GLN A 74 1.67 -7.48 18.06
C GLN A 74 2.41 -7.99 19.32
N LYS A 75 3.12 -9.13 19.20
CA LYS A 75 3.97 -9.63 20.31
C LYS A 75 5.09 -8.66 20.66
N ILE A 76 5.73 -8.04 19.67
CA ILE A 76 6.77 -7.03 19.89
C ILE A 76 6.19 -5.82 20.64
N PHE A 77 5.06 -5.26 20.17
CA PHE A 77 4.43 -4.11 20.84
C PHE A 77 3.94 -4.44 22.24
N ALA A 78 3.42 -5.66 22.48
CA ALA A 78 3.05 -6.10 23.82
C ALA A 78 4.26 -6.15 24.75
N GLY A 79 5.40 -6.71 24.29
CA GLY A 79 6.64 -6.75 25.07
C GLY A 79 7.17 -5.35 25.40
N LEU A 80 7.17 -4.44 24.43
CA LEU A 80 7.59 -3.04 24.64
C LEU A 80 6.69 -2.32 25.65
N ARG A 81 5.36 -2.53 25.62
CA ARG A 81 4.47 -1.96 26.63
C ARG A 81 4.71 -2.52 28.03
N ALA A 82 5.02 -3.81 28.13
CA ALA A 82 5.23 -4.47 29.42
C ALA A 82 6.58 -4.12 30.06
N HIS A 83 7.62 -3.93 29.24
CA HIS A 83 9.00 -3.86 29.73
C HIS A 83 9.77 -2.59 29.32
N GLY A 84 9.26 -1.78 28.41
CA GLY A 84 9.96 -0.60 27.90
C GLY A 84 9.93 0.63 28.81
N ASN A 85 9.22 0.55 29.95
CA ASN A 85 9.15 1.59 30.97
C ASN A 85 8.80 3.00 30.45
N TYR A 86 8.06 3.06 29.33
CA TYR A 86 7.60 4.30 28.72
C TYR A 86 6.52 4.95 29.58
N GLN A 87 6.61 6.26 29.79
CA GLN A 87 5.57 7.05 30.48
C GLN A 87 4.38 7.32 29.54
N LEU A 88 3.65 6.27 29.20
CA LEU A 88 2.50 6.34 28.32
C LEU A 88 1.20 6.58 29.11
N PRO A 89 0.24 7.32 28.55
CA PRO A 89 -1.10 7.44 29.12
C PRO A 89 -1.77 6.06 29.29
N LYS A 90 -2.68 5.94 30.27
CA LYS A 90 -3.43 4.68 30.54
C LYS A 90 -4.12 4.08 29.31
N HIS A 91 -4.53 4.92 28.36
CA HIS A 91 -5.19 4.52 27.11
C HIS A 91 -4.33 4.78 25.86
N SER A 92 -3.01 4.61 25.96
CA SER A 92 -2.09 4.84 24.84
C SER A 92 -2.30 3.84 23.69
N ASP A 93 -2.30 4.33 22.46
CA ASP A 93 -2.42 3.48 21.28
C ASP A 93 -1.05 2.92 20.82
N THR A 94 -0.92 2.46 19.57
CA THR A 94 0.36 1.96 19.03
C THR A 94 1.25 3.11 18.54
N ASN A 95 0.65 4.21 18.07
CA ASN A 95 1.39 5.38 17.60
C ASN A 95 2.06 6.10 18.78
N ASP A 96 1.40 6.18 19.93
CA ASP A 96 1.97 6.75 21.15
C ASP A 96 3.21 5.99 21.62
N LEU A 97 3.15 4.65 21.59
CA LEU A 97 4.29 3.79 21.88
C LEU A 97 5.44 4.02 20.88
N LEU A 98 5.13 4.16 19.58
CA LEU A 98 6.13 4.42 18.55
C LEU A 98 6.78 5.79 18.72
N LYS A 99 6.00 6.83 19.06
CA LYS A 99 6.52 8.17 19.36
C LYS A 99 7.49 8.12 20.54
N ALA A 100 7.09 7.48 21.65
CA ALA A 100 7.95 7.32 22.82
C ALA A 100 9.25 6.55 22.50
N LEU A 101 9.16 5.48 21.70
CA LEU A 101 10.33 4.71 21.24
C LEU A 101 11.27 5.56 20.36
N CYS A 102 10.72 6.34 19.42
CA CYS A 102 11.50 7.25 18.60
C CYS A 102 12.19 8.32 19.46
N ASP A 103 11.46 8.85 20.45
CA ASP A 103 11.97 9.86 21.36
C ASP A 103 13.16 9.37 22.18
N GLU A 104 13.09 8.14 22.69
CA GLU A 104 14.19 7.44 23.37
C GLU A 104 15.40 7.26 22.45
N ALA A 105 15.16 6.90 21.19
CA ALA A 105 16.20 6.71 20.17
C ALA A 105 16.79 8.04 19.64
N GLY A 106 16.38 9.19 20.18
CA GLY A 106 16.89 10.50 19.77
C GLY A 106 16.27 11.07 18.49
N TRP A 107 15.09 10.59 18.11
CA TRP A 107 14.30 11.10 16.99
C TRP A 107 13.05 11.81 17.50
N HIS A 108 12.67 12.90 16.86
CA HIS A 108 11.41 13.60 17.12
C HIS A 108 10.40 13.26 16.03
N VAL A 109 9.17 12.96 16.41
CA VAL A 109 8.06 12.66 15.49
C VAL A 109 7.02 13.76 15.62
N GLY A 110 6.81 14.52 14.53
CA GLY A 110 5.79 15.56 14.45
C GLY A 110 4.37 14.99 14.34
N GLU A 111 3.38 15.85 14.57
CA GLU A 111 1.95 15.49 14.46
C GLU A 111 1.53 15.12 13.03
N ASP A 112 2.25 15.64 12.03
CA ASP A 112 2.11 15.33 10.61
C ASP A 112 2.75 13.98 10.21
N GLY A 113 3.44 13.32 11.15
CA GLY A 113 4.18 12.08 10.92
C GLY A 113 5.59 12.27 10.37
N THR A 114 6.09 13.51 10.28
CA THR A 114 7.47 13.78 9.88
C THR A 114 8.42 13.40 11.01
N VAL A 115 9.53 12.71 10.69
CA VAL A 115 10.52 12.27 11.68
C VAL A 115 11.84 13.02 11.46
N SER A 116 12.32 13.73 12.49
CA SER A 116 13.56 14.51 12.45
C SER A 116 14.53 14.08 13.56
N ARG A 117 15.83 14.27 13.34
CA ARG A 117 16.85 13.95 14.35
C ARG A 117 16.86 15.04 15.42
N LYS A 118 16.82 14.68 16.70
CA LYS A 118 16.96 15.65 17.80
C LYS A 118 18.37 16.24 17.76
N VAL A 119 18.46 17.56 17.67
CA VAL A 119 19.73 18.29 17.74
C VAL A 119 20.20 18.22 19.19
N LYS A 120 21.34 17.57 19.45
CA LYS A 120 21.96 17.64 20.77
C LYS A 120 22.63 19.01 20.87
N ASN A 121 22.04 19.92 21.63
CA ASN A 121 22.74 21.12 22.06
C ASN A 121 23.77 20.66 23.09
N ASN A 122 25.01 20.43 22.66
CA ASN A 122 26.11 20.14 23.57
C ASN A 122 26.25 21.31 24.54
N SER A 123 25.80 21.09 25.77
CA SER A 123 25.97 22.01 26.91
C SER A 123 27.17 21.53 27.73
#